data_AF-A0A7C4FIJ1-F1
#
_entry.id   AF-A0A7C4FIJ1-F1
#
_cell.length_a   1.000
_cell.length_b   1.000
_cell.length_c   1.000
_cell.angle_alpha   90.00
_cell.angle_beta   90.00
_cell.angle_gamma   90.00
#
_symmetry.space_group_name_H-M   'P 1'
#
loop_
_entity.id
_entity.type
_entity.pdbx_description
1 polymer ?
#
loop_
_entity_poly.entity_id
_entity_poly.type
_entity_poly.pdbx_seq_one_letter_code
_entity_poly.pdbx_strand_id
1 'polypeptide(L)'
;MKPENKTMAGSFNREKLEKMMVEENFISDREEALPYLVVLGALHVGACKRRVARLLRLKPEEREVFERYWWNLRRNRVFRGNKVYCDLREPVLELALLGLVAKGLLKRAEAKR
;
A
#
# COMPACT_ATOMS: atom_id res chain seq x y z
N MET A 1 -23.88 8.47 -27.12
CA MET A 1 -22.41 8.32 -26.93
C MET A 1 -22.17 7.26 -25.86
N LYS A 2 -21.41 6.21 -26.17
CA LYS A 2 -20.96 5.25 -25.13
C LYS A 2 -19.79 5.88 -24.37
N PRO A 3 -19.73 5.84 -23.04
CA PRO A 3 -18.55 6.32 -22.32
C PRO A 3 -17.38 5.39 -22.64
N GLU A 4 -16.32 5.95 -23.20
CA GLU A 4 -15.05 5.28 -23.34
C GLU A 4 -14.53 4.95 -21.94
N ASN A 5 -14.67 3.69 -21.52
CA ASN A 5 -13.91 3.15 -20.41
C ASN A 5 -12.44 3.10 -20.84
N LYS A 6 -11.76 4.24 -20.74
CA LYS A 6 -10.31 4.32 -20.81
C LYS A 6 -9.78 3.58 -19.59
N THR A 7 -9.54 2.28 -19.74
CA THR A 7 -8.58 1.58 -18.90
C THR A 7 -7.24 2.24 -19.14
N MET A 8 -6.94 3.28 -18.35
CA MET A 8 -5.56 3.66 -18.13
C MET A 8 -4.92 2.48 -17.39
N ALA A 9 -4.30 1.59 -18.16
CA ALA A 9 -3.02 1.01 -17.76
C ALA A 9 -1.98 2.15 -17.75
N GLY A 10 -2.28 3.21 -17.00
CA GLY A 10 -1.39 4.31 -16.75
C GLY A 10 -0.42 3.76 -15.74
N SER A 11 0.81 3.53 -16.19
CA SER A 11 2.02 3.72 -15.40
C SER A 11 1.69 4.43 -14.10
N PHE A 12 1.55 3.66 -13.02
CA PHE A 12 1.60 4.22 -11.68
C PHE A 12 2.85 5.09 -11.69
N ASN A 13 2.69 6.41 -11.60
CA ASN A 13 3.75 7.35 -11.96
C ASN A 13 4.91 7.08 -11.01
N ARG A 14 5.88 6.31 -11.51
CA ARG A 14 6.87 5.62 -10.69
C ARG A 14 7.70 6.64 -9.93
N GLU A 15 8.02 7.75 -10.58
CA GLU A 15 8.62 8.93 -9.97
C GLU A 15 7.78 9.52 -8.85
N LYS A 16 6.45 9.56 -8.97
CA LYS A 16 5.58 10.08 -7.91
C LYS A 16 5.54 9.13 -6.71
N LEU A 17 5.55 7.81 -6.93
CA LEU A 17 5.65 6.84 -5.84
C LEU A 17 7.05 6.84 -5.20
N GLU A 18 8.10 6.90 -6.00
CA GLU A 18 9.48 6.99 -5.53
C GLU A 18 9.70 8.29 -4.76
N LYS A 19 9.15 9.41 -5.24
CA LYS A 19 9.13 10.69 -4.53
C LYS A 19 8.36 10.59 -3.22
N MET A 20 7.18 9.95 -3.18
CA MET A 20 6.46 9.71 -1.92
C MET A 20 7.22 8.78 -0.97
N MET A 21 7.87 7.72 -1.47
CA MET A 21 8.72 6.84 -0.65
C MET A 21 9.97 7.56 -0.13
N VAL A 22 10.49 8.53 -0.88
CA VAL A 22 11.63 9.37 -0.50
C VAL A 22 11.19 10.48 0.46
N GLU A 23 10.03 11.08 0.26
CA GLU A 23 9.44 12.10 1.14
C GLU A 23 8.93 11.47 2.45
N GLU A 24 8.45 10.23 2.45
CA GLU A 24 8.17 9.46 3.67
C GLU A 24 9.46 9.08 4.45
N ASN A 25 10.66 9.28 3.89
CA ASN A 25 11.88 9.29 4.70
C ASN A 25 11.97 10.51 5.65
N PHE A 26 10.98 11.42 5.65
CA PHE A 26 10.77 12.40 6.73
C PHE A 26 10.10 11.80 7.98
N ILE A 27 9.64 10.56 7.95
CA ILE A 27 9.17 9.89 9.16
C ILE A 27 10.42 9.51 9.97
N SER A 28 10.64 10.24 11.06
CA SER A 28 11.78 10.08 11.97
C SER A 28 11.89 8.67 12.58
N ASP A 29 10.83 7.87 12.47
CA ASP A 29 10.80 6.48 12.89
C ASP A 29 10.31 5.56 11.76
N ARG A 30 11.22 4.72 11.27
CA ARG A 30 10.95 3.73 10.22
C ARG A 30 9.90 2.70 10.64
N GLU A 31 9.75 2.42 11.93
CA GLU A 31 8.72 1.52 12.44
C GLU A 31 7.31 2.11 12.26
N GLU A 32 7.16 3.43 12.47
CA GLU A 32 5.91 4.15 12.22
C GLU A 32 5.58 4.24 10.73
N ALA A 33 6.61 4.33 9.88
CA ALA A 33 6.51 4.39 8.41
C ALA A 33 6.21 3.04 7.76
N LEU A 34 6.64 1.94 8.40
CA LEU A 34 6.55 0.58 7.85
C LEU A 34 5.18 0.20 7.26
N PRO A 35 4.01 0.48 7.88
CA PRO A 35 2.73 0.12 7.27
C PRO A 35 2.48 0.85 5.94
N TYR A 36 2.88 2.12 5.82
CA TYR A 36 2.75 2.89 4.58
C TYR A 36 3.72 2.38 3.51
N LEU A 37 4.96 2.06 3.91
CA LEU A 37 5.96 1.46 3.02
C LEU A 37 5.50 0.09 2.47
N VAL A 38 4.80 -0.72 3.27
CA VAL A 38 4.20 -1.98 2.78
C VAL A 38 3.16 -1.71 1.70
N VAL A 39 2.29 -0.72 1.90
CA VAL A 39 1.25 -0.35 0.94
C VAL A 39 1.86 0.20 -0.34
N LEU A 40 2.79 1.16 -0.23
CA LEU A 40 3.51 1.74 -1.37
C LEU A 40 4.29 0.68 -2.14
N GLY A 41 4.99 -0.21 -1.44
CA GLY A 41 5.68 -1.33 -2.06
C GLY A 41 4.71 -2.24 -2.83
N ALA A 42 3.56 -2.57 -2.25
CA ALA A 42 2.54 -3.36 -2.93
C ALA A 42 1.92 -2.64 -4.14
N LEU A 43 1.76 -1.32 -4.10
CA LEU A 43 1.36 -0.52 -5.25
C LEU A 43 2.41 -0.54 -6.36
N HIS A 44 3.71 -0.53 -6.00
CA HIS A 44 4.83 -0.55 -6.93
C HIS A 44 5.03 -1.88 -7.66
N VAL A 45 5.13 -2.98 -6.89
CA VAL A 45 5.52 -4.30 -7.43
C VAL A 45 4.37 -5.29 -7.49
N GLY A 46 3.16 -4.85 -7.16
CA GLY A 46 1.97 -5.68 -7.00
C GLY A 46 1.85 -6.28 -5.60
N ALA A 47 0.68 -6.88 -5.32
CA ALA A 47 0.34 -7.55 -4.06
C ALA A 47 1.10 -8.89 -3.88
N CYS A 48 2.43 -8.85 -4.01
CA CYS A 48 3.34 -9.97 -3.93
C CYS A 48 4.28 -9.81 -2.73
N LYS A 49 3.95 -10.49 -1.62
CA LYS A 49 4.65 -10.37 -0.33
C LYS A 49 6.17 -10.47 -0.46
N ARG A 50 6.67 -11.46 -1.21
CA ARG A 50 8.12 -11.69 -1.42
C ARG A 50 8.80 -10.54 -2.14
N ARG A 51 8.14 -9.96 -3.16
CA ARG A 51 8.70 -8.83 -3.93
C ARG A 51 8.71 -7.56 -3.08
N VAL A 52 7.66 -7.32 -2.30
CA VAL A 52 7.57 -6.17 -1.38
C VAL A 52 8.64 -6.27 -0.29
N ALA A 53 8.77 -7.40 0.39
CA ALA A 53 9.80 -7.61 1.41
C ALA A 53 11.22 -7.38 0.87
N ARG A 54 11.49 -7.84 -0.36
CA ARG A 54 12.78 -7.60 -1.05
C ARG A 54 12.99 -6.12 -1.38
N LEU A 55 11.95 -5.44 -1.87
CA LEU A 55 12.00 -4.01 -2.19
C LEU A 55 12.32 -3.17 -0.94
N LEU A 56 11.65 -3.47 0.17
CA LEU A 56 11.80 -2.71 1.43
C LEU A 56 13.11 -3.00 2.18
N ARG A 57 13.86 -4.03 1.78
CA ARG A 57 15.11 -4.45 2.43
C ARG A 57 14.94 -4.63 3.94
N LEU A 58 13.90 -5.36 4.34
CA LEU A 58 13.49 -5.52 5.74
C LEU A 58 14.61 -6.11 6.61
N LYS A 59 14.89 -5.46 7.74
CA LYS A 59 15.75 -5.98 8.79
C LYS A 59 15.06 -7.14 9.53
N PRO A 60 15.80 -8.02 10.23
CA PRO A 60 15.22 -9.15 10.95
C PRO A 60 14.06 -8.76 11.89
N GLU A 61 14.22 -7.68 12.65
CA GLU A 61 13.24 -7.14 13.61
C GLU A 61 11.96 -6.63 12.93
N GLU A 62 12.03 -6.17 11.68
CA GLU A 62 10.87 -5.66 10.94
C GLU A 62 10.00 -6.79 10.35
N ARG A 63 10.51 -8.02 10.28
CA ARG A 63 9.84 -9.12 9.55
C ARG A 63 8.52 -9.53 10.19
N GLU A 64 8.49 -9.66 11.51
CA GLU A 64 7.27 -10.05 12.22
C GLU A 64 6.19 -8.97 12.08
N VAL A 65 6.59 -7.71 12.24
CA VAL A 65 5.70 -6.55 12.08
C VAL A 65 5.17 -6.47 10.64
N PHE A 66 6.04 -6.66 9.65
CA PHE A 66 5.66 -6.74 8.24
C PHE A 66 4.63 -7.83 7.96
N GLU A 67 4.84 -9.04 8.49
CA GLU A 67 3.91 -10.16 8.31
C GLU A 67 2.53 -9.84 8.90
N ARG A 68 2.50 -9.22 10.08
CA ARG A 68 1.25 -8.75 10.72
C ARG A 68 0.53 -7.72 9.86
N TYR A 69 1.23 -6.71 9.35
CA TYR A 69 0.65 -5.69 8.46
C TYR A 69 0.12 -6.30 7.16
N TRP A 70 0.91 -7.18 6.54
CA TRP A 70 0.51 -7.88 5.33
C TRP A 70 -0.77 -8.71 5.55
N TRP A 71 -0.84 -9.42 6.68
CA TRP A 71 -2.01 -10.20 7.07
C TRP A 71 -3.24 -9.32 7.27
N ASN A 72 -3.11 -8.18 7.96
CA ASN A 72 -4.20 -7.22 8.16
C ASN A 72 -4.74 -6.68 6.83
N LEU A 73 -3.86 -6.30 5.89
CA LEU A 73 -4.25 -5.85 4.55
C LEU A 73 -5.02 -6.94 3.79
N ARG A 74 -4.55 -8.19 3.85
CA ARG A 74 -5.21 -9.34 3.21
C ARG A 74 -6.57 -9.64 3.83
N ARG A 75 -6.65 -9.69 5.16
CA ARG A 75 -7.90 -9.93 5.92
C ARG A 75 -8.97 -8.89 5.58
N ASN A 76 -8.55 -7.65 5.36
CA ASN A 76 -9.42 -6.54 5.00
C ASN A 76 -9.70 -6.39 3.49
N ARG A 77 -9.33 -7.38 2.66
CA ARG A 77 -9.59 -7.38 1.20
C ARG A 77 -8.99 -6.18 0.48
N VAL A 78 -7.84 -5.68 0.96
CA VAL A 78 -7.06 -4.64 0.25
C VAL A 78 -6.52 -5.20 -1.07
N PHE A 79 -6.16 -6.48 -1.12
CA PHE A 79 -5.60 -7.11 -2.30
C PHE A 79 -6.68 -7.83 -3.12
N ARG A 80 -6.70 -7.62 -4.43
CA ARG A 80 -7.51 -8.37 -5.40
C ARG A 80 -6.62 -8.93 -6.51
N GLY A 81 -6.34 -10.23 -6.45
CA GLY A 81 -5.30 -10.84 -7.27
C GLY A 81 -3.94 -10.22 -6.93
N ASN A 82 -3.19 -9.77 -7.95
CA ASN A 82 -1.90 -9.10 -7.77
C ASN A 82 -2.00 -7.56 -7.64
N LYS A 83 -3.21 -7.00 -7.50
CA LYS A 83 -3.45 -5.55 -7.42
C LYS A 83 -3.86 -5.12 -6.02
N VAL A 84 -3.48 -3.89 -5.65
CA VAL A 84 -3.98 -3.18 -4.46
C VAL A 84 -5.24 -2.42 -4.84
N TYR A 85 -6.31 -2.58 -4.08
CA TYR A 85 -7.50 -1.76 -4.21
C TYR A 85 -7.21 -0.41 -3.55
N CYS A 86 -7.28 0.67 -4.33
CA CYS A 86 -6.88 2.01 -3.95
C CYS A 86 -7.69 3.02 -4.79
N ASP A 87 -8.28 4.05 -4.18
CA ASP A 87 -8.83 5.21 -4.89
C ASP A 87 -7.71 6.23 -5.17
N LEU A 88 -7.40 6.42 -6.45
CA LEU A 88 -6.31 7.28 -6.89
C LEU A 88 -6.71 8.75 -7.06
N ARG A 89 -7.99 9.10 -6.84
CA ARG A 89 -8.44 10.50 -6.89
C ARG A 89 -7.88 11.31 -5.70
N GLU A 90 -7.69 10.66 -4.56
CA GLU A 90 -7.14 11.25 -3.34
C GLU A 90 -6.05 10.35 -2.73
N PRO A 91 -4.85 10.27 -3.36
CA PRO A 91 -3.85 9.25 -3.03
C PRO A 91 -3.26 9.39 -1.62
N VAL A 92 -3.18 10.61 -1.08
CA VAL A 92 -2.66 10.87 0.27
C VAL A 92 -3.63 10.35 1.33
N LEU A 93 -4.92 10.70 1.19
CA LEU A 93 -5.97 10.22 2.08
C LEU A 93 -6.08 8.69 2.02
N GLU A 94 -6.06 8.14 0.81
CA GLU A 94 -6.19 6.71 0.60
C GLU A 94 -4.98 5.93 1.17
N LEU A 95 -3.77 6.47 1.03
CA LEU A 95 -2.57 5.89 1.65
C LEU A 95 -2.67 5.93 3.18
N ALA A 96 -3.15 7.04 3.75
CA ALA A 96 -3.38 7.15 5.19
C ALA A 96 -4.35 6.08 5.70
N LEU A 97 -5.49 5.92 5.03
CA LEU A 97 -6.50 4.90 5.33
C LEU A 97 -5.93 3.48 5.20
N LEU A 98 -5.18 3.20 4.13
CA LEU A 98 -4.54 1.91 3.92
C LEU A 98 -3.47 1.60 4.99
N GLY A 99 -2.73 2.61 5.45
CA GLY A 99 -1.82 2.49 6.59
C GLY A 99 -2.55 2.15 7.89
N LEU A 100 -3.70 2.77 8.17
CA LEU A 100 -4.55 2.43 9.32
C LEU A 100 -5.08 0.99 9.24
N VAL A 101 -5.47 0.55 8.04
CA VAL A 101 -5.88 -0.85 7.81
C VAL A 101 -4.71 -1.80 8.06
N ALA A 102 -3.51 -1.48 7.60
CA ALA A 102 -2.31 -2.27 7.88
C ALA A 102 -2.03 -2.35 9.39
N LYS A 103 -2.17 -1.24 10.12
CA LYS A 103 -2.06 -1.19 11.59
C LYS A 103 -3.20 -1.94 12.31
N GLY A 104 -4.27 -2.32 11.62
CA GLY A 104 -5.44 -2.99 12.20
C GLY A 104 -6.42 -2.05 12.90
N LEU A 105 -6.27 -0.74 12.70
CA LEU A 105 -7.08 0.32 13.32
C LEU A 105 -8.35 0.62 12.53
N LEU A 106 -8.44 0.15 11.28
CA LEU A 106 -9.57 0.36 10.39
C LEU A 106 -9.86 -0.90 9.57
N LYS A 107 -11.13 -1.15 9.26
CA LYS A 107 -11.53 -2.18 8.30
C LYS A 107 -11.91 -1.56 6.97
N ARG A 108 -11.36 -2.10 5.89
CA ARG A 108 -11.66 -1.63 4.52
C ARG A 108 -12.98 -2.18 3.96
N ALA A 109 -13.41 -3.35 4.43
CA ALA A 109 -14.63 -4.00 3.96
C ALA A 109 -15.92 -3.38 4.51
N GLU A 110 -15.85 -2.62 5.62
CA GLU A 110 -17.04 -2.04 6.27
C GLU A 110 -17.52 -0.76 5.58
N ALA A 111 -16.68 -0.07 4.81
CA ALA A 111 -17.05 1.12 4.04
C ALA A 111 -17.91 0.84 2.77
N LYS A 112 -18.37 -0.40 2.58
CA LYS A 112 -19.28 -0.81 1.49
C LYS A 112 -20.63 -1.34 1.98
N ARG A 113 -20.95 -1.13 3.27
CA ARG A 113 -22.29 -1.30 3.82
C ARG A 113 -22.82 0.08 4.21
#